data_AF-A0A8T4R590-F1
#
_entry.id   AF-A0A8T4R590-F1
#
_cell.length_a   1.000
_cell.length_b   1.000
_cell.length_c   1.000
_cell.angle_alpha   90.00
_cell.angle_beta   90.00
_cell.angle_gamma   90.00
#
_symmetry.space_group_name_H-M   'P 1'
#
loop_
_entity.id
_entity.type
_entity.pdbx_description
1 polymer ?
#
loop_
_entity_poly.entity_id
_entity_poly.type
_entity_poly.pdbx_seq_one_letter_code
_entity_poly.pdbx_strand_id
1 'polypeptide(L)' 'MNSKHLKIIGYVVLAILVLNMILFGMGLVNGLVFWLVIALGAIFVYFGLPKMKENK' A
#
# COMPACT_ATOMS: atom_id res chain seq x y z
N MET A 1 2.01 -19.23 -3.25
CA MET A 1 0.72 -18.73 -2.70
C MET A 1 -0.35 -18.70 -3.80
N ASN A 2 -1.61 -19.03 -3.49
CA ASN A 2 -2.71 -19.08 -4.47
C ASN A 2 -2.97 -17.66 -5.01
N SER A 3 -3.21 -17.49 -6.32
CA SER A 3 -3.31 -16.18 -7.02
C SER A 3 -4.32 -15.20 -6.39
N LYS A 4 -5.22 -15.72 -5.54
CA LYS A 4 -6.19 -14.97 -4.74
C LYS A 4 -5.55 -14.14 -3.62
N HIS A 5 -4.53 -14.64 -2.92
CA HIS A 5 -3.88 -13.92 -1.80
C HIS A 5 -3.09 -12.70 -2.26
N LEU A 6 -2.41 -12.79 -3.42
CA LEU A 6 -1.66 -11.68 -3.99
C LEU A 6 -2.60 -10.52 -4.39
N LYS A 7 -3.78 -10.86 -4.94
CA LYS A 7 -4.83 -9.89 -5.27
C LYS A 7 -5.41 -9.21 -4.03
N ILE A 8 -5.63 -9.96 -2.96
CA ILE A 8 -6.12 -9.40 -1.68
C ILE A 8 -5.12 -8.39 -1.11
N ILE A 9 -3.84 -8.72 -1.07
CA ILE A 9 -2.80 -7.82 -0.56
C ILE A 9 -2.74 -6.53 -1.41
N GLY A 10 -2.81 -6.65 -2.73
CA GLY A 10 -2.90 -5.48 -3.62
C GLY A 10 -4.12 -4.60 -3.34
N TYR A 11 -5.29 -5.22 -3.11
CA TYR A 11 -6.51 -4.48 -2.74
C TYR A 11 -6.41 -3.79 -1.37
N VAL A 12 -5.77 -4.42 -0.39
CA VAL A 12 -5.53 -3.83 0.93
C VAL A 12 -4.63 -2.62 0.83
N VAL A 13 -3.52 -2.71 0.08
CA VAL A 13 -2.62 -1.57 -0.12
C VAL A 13 -3.34 -0.43 -0.85
N LEU A 14 -4.12 -0.75 -1.88
CA LEU A 14 -4.94 0.25 -2.59
C LEU A 14 -5.91 0.94 -1.63
N ALA A 15 -6.63 0.19 -0.80
CA ALA A 15 -7.57 0.74 0.17
C ALA A 15 -6.88 1.68 1.18
N ILE A 16 -5.69 1.32 1.66
CA ILE A 16 -4.89 2.16 2.57
C ILE A 16 -4.48 3.46 1.89
N LEU A 17 -4.03 3.41 0.63
CA LEU A 17 -3.66 4.61 -0.13
C LEU A 17 -4.85 5.53 -0.39
N VAL A 18 -6.01 4.96 -0.71
CA VAL A 18 -7.26 5.71 -0.90
C VAL A 18 -7.69 6.39 0.42
N LEU A 19 -7.67 5.65 1.53
CA LEU A 19 -7.95 6.20 2.87
C LEU A 19 -6.97 7.33 3.24
N ASN A 20 -5.68 7.14 2.97
CA ASN A 20 -4.66 8.16 3.24
C ASN A 20 -4.91 9.44 2.44
N MET A 21 -5.39 9.32 1.20
CA MET A 21 -5.77 10.46 0.37
C MET A 21 -6.98 11.21 0.93
N ILE A 22 -7.99 10.49 1.41
CA ILE A 22 -9.17 11.09 2.05
C ILE A 22 -8.77 11.81 3.34
N LEU A 23 -7.97 11.15 4.18
CA LEU A 23 -7.46 11.70 5.43
C LEU A 23 -6.62 12.96 5.22
N PHE A 24 -5.81 12.99 4.15
CA PHE A 24 -5.04 14.18 3.75
C PHE A 24 -5.97 15.31 3.27
N GLY A 25 -6.99 15.00 2.46
CA GLY A 25 -7.99 15.97 2.02
C GLY A 25 -8.81 16.59 3.16
N MET A 26 -8.99 15.85 4.26
CA MET A 26 -9.62 16.35 5.49
C MET A 26 -8.66 17.13 6.41
N GLY A 27 -7.37 17.24 6.05
CA GLY A 27 -6.35 17.89 6.88
C GLY A 27 -5.99 17.10 8.15
N LEU A 28 -6.41 15.84 8.27
CA LEU A 28 -6.14 14.99 9.44
C LEU A 28 -4.74 14.36 9.41
N VAL A 29 -4.10 14.37 8.24
CA VAL A 29 -2.77 13.80 8.03
C VAL A 29 -1.84 14.91 7.54
N ASN A 30 -0.69 15.06 8.21
CA ASN A 30 0.33 16.03 7.82
C ASN A 30 0.96 15.61 6.49
N GLY A 31 1.33 16.57 5.63
CA GLY A 31 1.90 16.28 4.31
C GLY A 31 3.11 15.34 4.37
N LEU A 32 3.94 15.47 5.40
CA LEU A 32 5.07 14.57 5.66
C LEU A 32 4.62 13.11 5.84
N VAL A 33 3.58 12.87 6.65
CA VAL A 33 3.03 11.54 6.91
C VAL A 33 2.36 10.99 5.63
N PHE A 34 1.65 11.85 4.89
CA PHE A 34 1.04 11.46 3.62
C PHE A 34 2.08 10.91 2.64
N TRP A 35 3.18 11.65 2.42
CA TRP A 35 4.27 11.21 1.55
C TRP A 35 4.97 9.95 2.06
N LEU A 36 5.13 9.81 3.38
CA LEU A 36 5.73 8.62 4.00
C LEU A 36 4.89 7.36 3.73
N VAL A 37 3.57 7.46 3.89
CA VAL A 37 2.64 6.35 3.61
C VAL A 37 2.64 5.97 2.13
N ILE A 38 2.69 6.96 1.23
CA ILE A 38 2.80 6.73 -0.22
C ILE A 38 4.11 6.00 -0.54
N ALA A 39 5.24 6.47 -0.01
CA ALA A 39 6.55 5.86 -0.23
C ALA A 39 6.60 4.42 0.31
N LEU A 40 6.07 4.18 1.51
CA LEU A 40 5.98 2.85 2.10
C LEU A 40 5.10 1.91 1.26
N GLY A 41 3.94 2.38 0.80
CA GLY A 41 3.05 1.62 -0.08
C GLY A 41 3.74 1.23 -1.40
N ALA A 42 4.46 2.17 -2.01
CA ALA A 42 5.20 1.93 -3.24
C ALA A 42 6.33 0.91 -3.04
N ILE A 43 7.11 1.04 -1.96
CA ILE A 43 8.17 0.07 -1.60
C ILE A 43 7.57 -1.33 -1.36
N PHE A 44 6.44 -1.41 -0.66
CA PHE A 44 5.78 -2.67 -0.37
C PHE A 44 5.24 -3.35 -1.64
N VAL A 45 4.69 -2.58 -2.57
CA VAL A 45 4.23 -3.09 -3.87
C VAL A 45 5.41 -3.50 -4.75
N TYR A 46 6.48 -2.72 -4.79
CA TYR A 46 7.63 -2.98 -5.65
C TYR A 46 8.52 -4.11 -5.15
N PHE A 47 8.78 -4.21 -3.84
CA PHE A 47 9.66 -5.25 -3.27
C PHE A 47 8.90 -6.37 -2.55
N GLY A 48 7.81 -6.04 -1.86
CA GLY A 48 7.05 -6.99 -1.04
C GLY A 48 6.25 -7.99 -1.89
N LEU A 49 5.51 -7.52 -2.90
CA LEU A 49 4.74 -8.40 -3.79
C LEU A 49 5.61 -9.40 -4.58
N PRO A 50 6.72 -9.01 -5.24
CA PRO A 50 7.55 -9.98 -5.95
C PRO A 50 8.26 -10.95 -5.00
N LYS A 51 8.80 -10.51 -3.85
CA LYS A 51 9.41 -11.43 -2.86
C LYS A 51 8.42 -12.46 -2.30
N MET A 52 7.15 -12.11 -2.17
CA MET A 52 6.08 -13.05 -1.76
C MET A 52 5.66 -13.99 -2.89
N LYS A 53 5.89 -13.62 -4.15
CA LYS A 53 5.66 -14.46 -5.32
C LYS A 53 6.82 -15.45 -5.55
N GLU A 54 8.04 -15.04 -5.20
CA GLU A 54 9.29 -15.77 -5.43
C GLU A 54 9.64 -16.79 -4.34
N ASN A 55 9.16 -16.63 -3.10
CA ASN A 55 9.25 -17.65 -2.04
C ASN A 55 8.27 -18.83 -2.27
N LYS A 56 8.30 -19.45 -3.45
CA LYS A 56 7.50 -20.63 -3.78
C LYS A 56 8.39 -21.75 -4.29
#